data_AF-A0A4S8PPQ5-F1
#
_entry.id   AF-A0A4S8PPQ5-F1
#
_cell.length_a   1.000
_cell.length_b   1.000
_cell.length_c   1.000
_cell.angle_alpha   90.00
_cell.angle_beta   90.00
_cell.angle_gamma   90.00
#
_symmetry.space_group_name_H-M   'P 1'
#
loop_
_entity.id
_entity.type
_entity.pdbx_description
1 polymer ?
#
loop_
_entity_poly.entity_id
_entity_poly.type
_entity_poly.pdbx_seq_one_letter_code
_entity_poly.pdbx_strand_id
1 'polypeptide(L)'
;MASWALRPASRRDPAPDSWRPGRPFRGKVALYWAATGIIVAVLLTGGGADLIRREPTVDGMVALGYPVYFMTFLGTAKVLGAIALSAPRFGRLKEWAYAGAFYNFAGAFTSHLIMGSEAGHVFWTGLFSVLTLVSWALRPSGRVLGFAGAASDTGLRSSSRGASRRPVAPR
;
A
#
# COMPACT_ATOMS: atom_id res chain seq x y z
N MET A 1 -3.51 42.61 -30.10
CA MET A 1 -2.27 41.98 -29.60
C MET A 1 -1.73 42.82 -28.45
N ALA A 2 -2.32 42.69 -27.25
CA ALA A 2 -1.96 43.50 -26.09
C ALA A 2 -0.74 42.90 -25.36
N SER A 3 0.30 43.71 -25.30
CA SER A 3 1.66 43.47 -24.82
C SER A 3 1.73 42.73 -23.46
N TRP A 4 2.33 41.54 -23.48
CA TRP A 4 2.83 40.82 -22.30
C TRP A 4 3.83 41.66 -21.48
N ALA A 5 4.46 42.68 -22.09
CA ALA A 5 5.52 43.48 -21.49
C ALA A 5 5.03 44.54 -20.49
N LEU A 6 3.73 44.88 -20.47
CA LEU A 6 3.18 45.90 -19.56
C LEU A 6 2.73 45.34 -18.19
N ARG A 7 2.91 44.05 -17.90
CA ARG A 7 2.55 43.51 -16.59
C ARG A 7 3.56 43.94 -15.52
N PRO A 8 3.13 44.55 -14.40
CA PRO A 8 4.01 44.95 -13.29
C PRO A 8 4.76 43.75 -12.71
N ALA A 9 6.01 43.94 -12.30
CA ALA A 9 6.92 42.89 -11.82
C ALA A 9 6.34 42.08 -10.64
N SER A 10 5.50 42.70 -9.80
CA SER A 10 4.81 42.06 -8.68
C SER A 10 3.81 40.95 -9.07
N ARG A 11 3.49 40.79 -10.35
CA ARG A 11 2.64 39.71 -10.88
C ARG A 11 3.38 38.69 -11.75
N ARG A 12 4.72 38.77 -11.84
CA ARG A 12 5.52 37.90 -12.71
C ARG A 12 5.95 36.61 -12.03
N ASP A 13 6.11 36.64 -10.71
CA ASP A 13 6.60 35.48 -9.96
C ASP A 13 5.49 34.97 -9.02
N PRO A 14 4.97 33.75 -9.23
CA PRO A 14 4.26 33.06 -8.15
C PRO A 14 5.23 32.99 -6.97
N ALA A 15 4.79 33.39 -5.78
CA ALA A 15 5.61 33.30 -4.58
C ALA A 15 6.25 31.90 -4.49
N PRO A 16 7.56 31.79 -4.18
CA PRO A 16 8.33 30.54 -4.25
C PRO A 16 7.82 29.42 -3.33
N ASP A 17 6.78 29.68 -2.53
CA ASP A 17 6.18 28.77 -1.56
C ASP A 17 4.72 28.38 -1.87
N SER A 18 4.14 28.87 -2.97
CA SER A 18 2.72 28.64 -3.31
C SER A 18 2.39 27.20 -3.72
N TRP A 19 3.38 26.39 -4.09
CA TRP A 19 3.19 24.97 -4.41
C TRP A 19 3.57 24.08 -3.22
N ARG A 20 2.68 23.97 -2.23
CA ARG A 20 2.72 22.89 -1.23
C ARG A 20 1.62 21.89 -1.54
N PRO A 21 1.93 20.70 -2.10
CA PRO A 21 0.91 19.67 -2.24
C PRO A 21 0.32 19.37 -0.85
N GLY A 22 -1.01 19.50 -0.74
CA GLY A 22 -1.72 19.27 0.51
C GLY A 22 -1.37 17.91 1.12
N ARG A 23 -1.35 17.82 2.46
CA ARG A 23 -1.15 16.53 3.13
C ARG A 23 -2.25 15.56 2.66
N PRO A 24 -1.93 14.30 2.31
CA PRO A 24 -2.97 13.36 1.90
C PRO A 24 -3.99 13.18 3.02
N PHE A 25 -5.28 13.10 2.67
CA PHE A 25 -6.35 12.82 3.62
C PHE A 25 -6.07 11.51 4.37
N ARG A 26 -6.17 11.51 5.70
CA ARG A 26 -5.85 10.34 6.57
C ARG A 26 -6.62 9.08 6.15
N GLY A 27 -7.87 9.23 5.66
CA GLY A 27 -8.69 8.12 5.18
C GLY A 27 -8.13 7.41 3.95
N LYS A 28 -7.51 8.13 3.01
CA LYS A 28 -6.88 7.53 1.82
C LYS A 28 -5.69 6.65 2.20
N VAL A 29 -4.90 7.11 3.17
CA VAL A 29 -3.75 6.37 3.69
C VAL A 29 -4.19 5.11 4.44
N ALA A 30 -5.24 5.22 5.26
CA ALA A 30 -5.81 4.06 5.96
C ALA A 30 -6.34 3.01 4.98
N LEU A 31 -7.12 3.42 3.97
CA LEU A 31 -7.67 2.51 2.95
C LEU A 31 -6.56 1.82 2.13
N TYR A 32 -5.52 2.58 1.75
CA TYR A 32 -4.33 2.02 1.09
C TYR A 32 -3.65 0.93 1.93
N TRP A 33 -3.38 1.20 3.22
CA TRP A 33 -2.72 0.21 4.09
C TRP A 33 -3.62 -0.99 4.39
N ALA A 34 -4.94 -0.79 4.51
CA ALA A 34 -5.88 -1.90 4.64
C ALA A 34 -5.86 -2.80 3.40
N ALA A 35 -6.02 -2.22 2.21
CA ALA A 35 -6.00 -2.98 0.95
C ALA A 35 -4.65 -3.66 0.71
N THR A 36 -3.53 -2.96 0.94
CA THR A 36 -2.18 -3.52 0.81
C THR A 36 -1.95 -4.66 1.81
N GLY A 37 -2.41 -4.51 3.06
CA GLY A 37 -2.29 -5.55 4.08
C GLY A 37 -3.03 -6.83 3.68
N ILE A 38 -4.24 -6.70 3.12
CA ILE A 38 -5.01 -7.84 2.61
C ILE A 38 -4.26 -8.54 1.46
N ILE A 39 -3.76 -7.77 0.48
CA ILE A 39 -3.01 -8.34 -0.66
C ILE A 39 -1.76 -9.07 -0.17
N VAL A 40 -1.00 -8.46 0.74
CA VAL A 40 0.20 -9.07 1.35
C VAL A 40 -0.15 -10.37 2.08
N ALA A 41 -1.23 -10.38 2.87
CA ALA A 41 -1.67 -11.58 3.58
C ALA A 41 -2.06 -12.71 2.62
N VAL A 42 -2.80 -12.40 1.56
CA VAL A 42 -3.20 -13.38 0.53
C VAL A 42 -1.99 -13.93 -0.21
N LEU A 43 -1.04 -13.07 -0.60
CA LEU A 43 0.18 -13.48 -1.27
C LEU A 43 1.07 -14.36 -0.37
N LEU A 44 1.22 -14.03 0.92
CA LEU A 44 2.03 -14.81 1.85
C LEU A 44 1.40 -16.16 2.16
N THR A 45 0.11 -16.20 2.46
CA THR A 45 -0.58 -17.45 2.81
C THR A 45 -0.71 -18.36 1.59
N GLY A 46 -1.11 -17.82 0.44
CA GLY A 46 -1.18 -18.56 -0.82
C GLY A 46 0.19 -19.00 -1.33
N GLY A 47 1.19 -18.11 -1.30
CA GLY A 47 2.56 -18.43 -1.72
C GLY A 47 3.23 -19.45 -0.79
N GLY A 48 2.97 -19.37 0.51
CA GLY A 48 3.40 -20.39 1.47
C GLY A 48 2.76 -21.75 1.19
N ALA A 49 1.44 -21.78 0.93
CA ALA A 49 0.73 -23.01 0.57
C ALA A 49 1.26 -23.65 -0.73
N ASP A 50 1.60 -22.82 -1.73
CA ASP A 50 2.24 -23.28 -2.97
C ASP A 50 3.62 -23.90 -2.71
N LEU A 51 4.44 -23.27 -1.86
CA LEU A 51 5.80 -23.72 -1.56
C LEU A 51 5.84 -25.02 -0.75
N ILE A 52 4.96 -25.17 0.23
CA ILE A 52 4.84 -26.41 1.01
C ILE A 52 4.01 -27.48 0.30
N ARG A 53 3.48 -27.18 -0.90
CA ARG A 53 2.60 -28.05 -1.69
C ARG A 53 1.48 -28.63 -0.84
N ARG A 54 0.73 -27.75 -0.17
CA ARG A 54 -0.40 -28.17 0.66
C ARG A 54 -1.42 -28.91 -0.23
N GLU A 55 -1.83 -30.11 0.19
CA GLU A 55 -2.71 -31.01 -0.59
C GLU A 55 -3.87 -30.30 -1.32
N PRO A 56 -4.75 -29.50 -0.66
CA PRO A 56 -5.85 -28.82 -1.38
C PRO A 56 -5.40 -27.81 -2.43
N THR A 57 -4.20 -27.23 -2.26
CA THR A 57 -3.63 -26.29 -3.23
C THR A 57 -3.04 -27.03 -4.43
N VAL A 58 -2.47 -28.21 -4.22
CA VAL A 58 -2.00 -29.09 -5.31
C VAL A 58 -3.19 -29.55 -6.14
N ASP A 59 -4.25 -30.02 -5.50
CA ASP A 59 -5.48 -30.43 -6.17
C ASP A 59 -6.07 -29.30 -7.00
N GLY A 60 -6.13 -28.08 -6.45
CA GLY A 60 -6.59 -26.90 -7.18
C GLY A 60 -5.73 -26.58 -8.40
N MET A 61 -4.41 -26.69 -8.29
CA MET A 61 -3.49 -26.45 -9.42
C MET A 61 -3.66 -27.50 -10.53
N VAL A 62 -3.77 -28.77 -10.16
CA VAL A 62 -4.00 -29.88 -11.11
C VAL A 62 -5.37 -29.74 -11.77
N ALA A 63 -6.41 -29.40 -11.00
CA ALA A 63 -7.75 -29.16 -11.52
C ALA A 63 -7.80 -27.98 -12.51
N LEU A 64 -6.91 -26.99 -12.35
CA LEU A 64 -6.74 -25.88 -13.29
C LEU A 64 -5.85 -26.22 -14.49
N GLY A 65 -5.28 -27.43 -14.55
CA GLY A 65 -4.37 -27.87 -15.61
C GLY A 65 -2.92 -27.37 -15.47
N TYR A 66 -2.55 -26.81 -14.31
CA TYR A 66 -1.18 -26.35 -14.06
C TYR A 66 -0.28 -27.50 -13.57
N PRO A 67 0.97 -27.59 -14.07
CA PRO A 67 1.90 -28.59 -13.59
C PRO A 67 2.40 -28.26 -12.18
N VAL A 68 2.60 -29.27 -11.34
CA VAL A 68 2.95 -29.09 -9.91
C VAL A 68 4.27 -28.32 -9.70
N TYR A 69 5.23 -28.43 -10.61
CA TYR A 69 6.48 -27.65 -10.50
C TYR A 69 6.23 -26.13 -10.56
N PHE A 70 5.17 -25.70 -11.25
CA PHE A 70 4.81 -24.29 -11.38
C PHE A 70 4.47 -23.66 -10.03
N MET A 71 3.95 -24.46 -9.09
CA MET A 71 3.65 -24.01 -7.72
C MET A 71 4.89 -23.46 -7.03
N THR A 72 6.04 -24.13 -7.17
CA THR A 72 7.27 -23.66 -6.52
C THR A 72 7.68 -22.29 -7.06
N PHE A 73 7.65 -22.10 -8.38
CA PHE A 73 7.93 -20.81 -9.00
C PHE A 73 6.93 -19.73 -8.57
N LEU A 74 5.63 -20.02 -8.65
CA LEU A 74 4.56 -19.08 -8.33
C LEU A 74 4.58 -18.71 -6.84
N GLY A 75 4.80 -19.69 -5.96
CA GLY A 75 4.90 -19.50 -4.52
C GLY A 75 6.07 -18.61 -4.14
N THR A 76 7.25 -18.84 -4.72
CA THR A 76 8.41 -17.94 -4.53
C THR A 76 8.09 -16.52 -5.00
N ALA A 77 7.48 -16.37 -6.18
CA ALA A 77 7.11 -15.06 -6.70
C ALA A 77 6.10 -14.31 -5.80
N LYS A 78 5.09 -15.02 -5.27
CA LYS A 78 4.10 -14.45 -4.34
C LYS A 78 4.75 -13.96 -3.04
N VAL A 79 5.64 -14.76 -2.44
CA VAL A 79 6.34 -14.38 -1.20
C VAL A 79 7.25 -13.17 -1.44
N LEU A 80 8.03 -13.17 -2.52
CA LEU A 80 8.88 -12.02 -2.88
C LEU A 80 8.04 -10.76 -3.16
N GLY A 81 6.92 -10.91 -3.85
CA GLY A 81 5.97 -9.82 -4.10
C GLY A 81 5.41 -9.24 -2.79
N ALA A 82 5.02 -10.09 -1.84
CA ALA A 82 4.53 -9.65 -0.54
C ALA A 82 5.57 -8.88 0.28
N ILE A 83 6.83 -9.33 0.26
CA ILE A 83 7.96 -8.65 0.89
C ILE A 83 8.16 -7.27 0.24
N ALA A 84 8.15 -7.21 -1.09
CA ALA A 84 8.32 -5.96 -1.83
C ALA A 84 7.19 -4.95 -1.59
N LEU A 85 5.93 -5.41 -1.50
CA LEU A 85 4.78 -4.55 -1.18
C LEU A 85 4.87 -3.97 0.23
N SER A 86 5.32 -4.79 1.20
CA SER A 86 5.50 -4.39 2.60
C SER A 86 6.67 -3.40 2.80
N ALA A 87 7.70 -3.47 1.95
CA ALA A 87 8.88 -2.63 2.10
C ALA A 87 8.62 -1.14 1.79
N PRO A 88 9.11 -0.19 2.61
CA PRO A 88 8.83 1.24 2.43
C PRO A 88 9.69 1.94 1.37
N ARG A 89 10.80 1.33 0.89
CA ARG A 89 11.85 2.04 0.13
C ARG A 89 12.00 1.63 -1.35
N PHE A 90 11.51 0.47 -1.77
CA PHE A 90 11.77 -0.03 -3.12
C PHE A 90 10.68 0.39 -4.12
N GLY A 91 10.73 1.64 -4.60
CA GLY A 91 9.70 2.21 -5.48
C GLY A 91 9.44 1.38 -6.75
N ARG A 92 10.48 1.05 -7.52
CA ARG A 92 10.37 0.26 -8.76
C ARG A 92 9.96 -1.20 -8.51
N LEU A 93 10.58 -1.86 -7.52
CA LEU A 93 10.24 -3.23 -7.17
C LEU A 93 8.79 -3.36 -6.70
N LYS A 94 8.26 -2.32 -6.04
CA LYS A 94 6.87 -2.25 -5.64
C LYS A 94 5.92 -2.18 -6.85
N GLU A 95 6.25 -1.41 -7.90
CA GLU A 95 5.48 -1.43 -9.14
C GLU A 95 5.44 -2.84 -9.75
N TRP A 96 6.60 -3.51 -9.78
CA TRP A 96 6.70 -4.88 -10.30
C TRP A 96 5.88 -5.87 -9.46
N ALA A 97 5.91 -5.71 -8.13
CA ALA A 97 5.12 -6.52 -7.22
C ALA A 97 3.61 -6.31 -7.40
N TYR A 98 3.16 -5.07 -7.59
CA TYR A 98 1.75 -4.78 -7.91
C TYR A 98 1.34 -5.38 -9.26
N ALA A 99 2.16 -5.20 -10.30
CA ALA A 99 1.90 -5.77 -11.62
C ALA A 99 1.84 -7.31 -11.55
N GLY A 100 2.82 -7.94 -10.89
CA GLY A 100 2.86 -9.38 -10.70
C GLY A 100 1.66 -9.92 -9.91
N ALA A 101 1.28 -9.24 -8.82
CA ALA A 101 0.10 -9.61 -8.03
C ALA A 101 -1.19 -9.51 -8.88
N PHE A 102 -1.35 -8.44 -9.65
CA PHE A 102 -2.48 -8.26 -10.55
C PHE A 102 -2.54 -9.38 -11.59
N TYR A 103 -1.44 -9.68 -12.30
CA TYR A 103 -1.42 -10.75 -13.29
C TYR A 103 -1.62 -12.14 -12.69
N ASN A 104 -1.11 -12.39 -11.48
CA ASN A 104 -1.39 -13.63 -10.76
C ASN A 104 -2.89 -13.79 -10.49
N PHE A 105 -3.57 -12.76 -9.97
CA PHE A 105 -5.00 -12.84 -9.67
C PHE A 105 -5.87 -12.85 -10.93
N ALA A 106 -5.53 -12.05 -11.94
CA ALA A 106 -6.23 -12.02 -13.22
C ALA A 106 -6.06 -13.35 -13.99
N GLY A 107 -4.87 -13.95 -13.96
CA GLY A 107 -4.61 -15.27 -14.53
C GLY A 107 -5.40 -16.37 -13.82
N ALA A 108 -5.42 -16.36 -12.48
CA ALA A 108 -6.24 -17.30 -11.71
C ALA A 108 -7.74 -17.12 -12.01
N PHE A 109 -8.23 -15.89 -12.06
CA PHE A 109 -9.61 -15.57 -12.43
C PHE A 109 -9.98 -16.13 -13.80
N THR A 110 -9.14 -15.87 -14.80
CA THR A 110 -9.34 -16.37 -16.16
C THR A 110 -9.31 -17.90 -16.21
N SER A 111 -8.39 -18.53 -15.47
CA SER A 111 -8.29 -20.00 -15.39
C SER A 111 -9.55 -20.60 -14.78
N HIS A 112 -10.05 -20.04 -13.68
CA HIS A 112 -11.28 -20.49 -13.04
C HIS A 112 -12.52 -20.32 -13.94
N LEU A 113 -12.59 -19.23 -14.71
CA LEU A 113 -13.65 -19.04 -15.70
C LEU A 113 -13.61 -20.10 -16.81
N ILE A 114 -12.43 -20.35 -17.39
CA ILE A 114 -12.26 -21.32 -18.48
C ILE A 114 -12.55 -22.73 -18.00
N MET A 115 -12.08 -23.09 -16.80
CA MET A 115 -12.26 -24.41 -16.22
C MET A 115 -13.64 -24.63 -15.59
N GLY A 116 -14.53 -23.63 -15.61
CA GLY A 116 -15.86 -23.73 -15.03
C GLY A 116 -15.85 -24.00 -13.53
N SER A 117 -14.89 -23.44 -12.80
CA SER A 117 -14.78 -23.60 -11.35
C SER A 117 -15.97 -23.00 -10.61
N GLU A 118 -16.15 -23.38 -9.34
CA GLU A 118 -17.19 -22.81 -8.48
C GLU A 118 -17.15 -21.28 -8.45
N ALA A 119 -18.33 -20.66 -8.38
CA ALA A 119 -18.49 -19.20 -8.41
C ALA A 119 -17.67 -18.48 -7.33
N GLY A 120 -17.44 -19.12 -6.17
CA GLY A 120 -16.59 -18.58 -5.11
C GLY A 120 -15.15 -18.34 -5.56
N HIS A 121 -14.53 -19.29 -6.26
CA HIS A 121 -13.15 -19.16 -6.74
C HIS A 121 -13.01 -18.02 -7.76
N VAL A 122 -13.96 -17.92 -8.68
CA VAL A 122 -14.05 -16.83 -9.66
C VAL A 122 -14.23 -15.48 -8.95
N PHE A 123 -15.15 -15.41 -7.99
CA PHE A 123 -15.41 -14.17 -7.24
C PHE A 123 -14.16 -13.69 -6.48
N TRP A 124 -13.53 -14.56 -5.70
CA TRP A 124 -12.38 -14.17 -4.87
C TRP A 124 -11.17 -13.74 -5.71
N THR A 125 -10.85 -14.48 -6.77
CA THR A 125 -9.72 -14.14 -7.66
C THR A 125 -9.97 -12.84 -8.42
N GLY A 126 -11.21 -12.60 -8.87
CA GLY A 126 -11.60 -11.32 -9.48
C GLY A 126 -11.55 -10.15 -8.49
N LEU A 127 -12.06 -10.35 -7.27
CA LEU A 127 -12.03 -9.34 -6.21
C LEU A 127 -10.60 -8.93 -5.86
N PHE A 128 -9.69 -9.90 -5.66
CA PHE A 128 -8.30 -9.60 -5.34
C PHE A 128 -7.57 -8.91 -6.50
N SER A 129 -7.91 -9.23 -7.75
CA SER A 129 -7.41 -8.52 -8.93
C SER A 129 -7.80 -7.03 -8.89
N VAL A 130 -9.08 -6.73 -8.68
CA VAL A 130 -9.57 -5.34 -8.57
C VAL A 130 -8.99 -4.63 -7.35
N LEU A 131 -8.96 -5.29 -6.20
CA LEU A 131 -8.39 -4.74 -4.97
C LEU A 131 -6.91 -4.37 -5.16
N THR A 132 -6.16 -5.17 -5.93
CA THR A 132 -4.75 -4.88 -6.26
C THR A 132 -4.61 -3.58 -7.04
N LEU A 133 -5.44 -3.37 -8.07
CA LEU A 133 -5.45 -2.11 -8.84
C LEU A 133 -5.89 -0.92 -7.99
N VAL A 134 -6.91 -1.08 -7.16
CA VAL A 134 -7.40 -0.02 -6.25
C VAL A 134 -6.31 0.35 -5.24
N SER A 135 -5.66 -0.64 -4.63
CA SER A 135 -4.55 -0.43 -3.71
C SER A 135 -3.40 0.33 -4.39
N TRP A 136 -3.04 -0.08 -5.60
CA TRP A 136 -2.02 0.59 -6.39
C TRP A 136 -2.39 2.05 -6.71
N ALA A 137 -3.62 2.32 -7.14
CA ALA A 137 -4.08 3.68 -7.46
C ALA A 137 -4.16 4.60 -6.23
N LEU A 138 -4.41 4.05 -5.04
CA LEU A 138 -4.43 4.79 -3.78
C LEU A 138 -3.04 5.02 -3.18
N ARG A 139 -2.00 4.41 -3.76
CA ARG A 139 -0.64 4.49 -3.24
C ARG A 139 -0.12 5.94 -3.26
N PRO A 140 0.38 6.46 -2.13
CA PRO A 140 0.99 7.79 -2.10
C PRO A 140 2.31 7.81 -2.89
N SER A 141 2.35 8.53 -4.01
CA SER A 141 3.50 8.55 -4.94
C SER A 141 4.76 9.27 -4.43
N GLY A 142 4.91 9.53 -3.13
CA GLY A 142 5.98 10.44 -2.69
C GLY A 142 6.41 10.47 -1.22
N ARG A 143 6.10 9.49 -0.36
CA ARG A 143 6.68 9.48 1.00
C ARG A 143 7.02 8.09 1.51
N VAL A 144 8.25 7.96 2.00
CA VAL A 144 8.68 6.95 2.97
C VAL A 144 7.77 7.08 4.19
N LEU A 145 6.69 6.32 4.23
CA LEU A 145 5.90 6.09 5.44
C LEU A 145 6.68 5.09 6.29
N GLY A 146 7.75 5.58 6.93
CA GLY A 146 8.26 4.92 8.12
C GLY A 146 7.19 5.06 9.20
N PHE A 147 6.63 3.93 9.64
CA PHE A 147 5.89 3.79 10.90
C PHE A 147 5.05 5.03 11.31
N ALA A 148 3.94 5.26 10.60
CA ALA A 148 2.90 6.15 11.10
C ALA A 148 2.12 5.44 12.22
N GLY A 149 2.72 5.32 13.40
CA GLY A 149 2.07 4.82 14.61
C GLY A 149 3.04 4.19 15.60
N ALA A 150 3.73 5.01 16.41
CA ALA A 150 4.28 4.61 17.73
C ALA A 150 5.02 5.71 18.52
N ALA A 151 5.16 6.95 18.04
CA ALA A 151 5.94 7.96 18.78
C ALA A 151 5.38 9.37 18.63
N SER A 152 4.19 9.62 19.17
CA SER A 152 3.74 10.99 19.43
C SER A 152 2.57 11.01 20.43
N ASP A 153 2.74 10.47 21.64
CA ASP A 153 1.92 10.95 22.77
C ASP A 153 2.41 10.64 24.19
N THR A 154 3.72 10.53 24.42
CA THR A 154 4.19 10.36 25.81
C THR A 154 5.59 10.92 25.99
N GLY A 155 5.67 12.05 26.69
CA GLY A 155 6.94 12.61 27.15
C GLY A 155 7.32 13.89 26.41
N LEU A 156 6.79 15.01 26.91
CA LEU A 156 7.44 16.33 27.07
C LEU A 156 6.38 17.45 27.15
N ARG A 157 5.43 17.31 28.09
CA ARG A 157 4.92 18.47 28.81
C ARG A 157 5.80 18.63 30.04
N SER A 158 6.95 19.26 29.81
CA SER A 158 7.84 19.75 30.85
C SER A 158 7.08 20.73 31.75
N SER A 159 6.91 20.31 32.99
CA SER A 159 7.01 21.12 34.21
C SER A 159 7.25 22.62 34.01
N SER A 160 6.21 23.43 34.17
CA SER A 160 6.35 24.85 34.51
C SER A 160 5.11 25.34 35.25
N ARG A 161 4.82 24.75 36.41
CA ARG A 161 3.88 25.30 37.40
C ARG A 161 4.28 24.78 38.77
N GLY A 162 5.17 25.52 39.42
CA GLY A 162 5.62 25.22 40.77
C GLY A 162 6.41 26.37 41.37
N ALA A 163 5.73 27.13 42.22
CA ALA A 163 6.29 27.88 43.35
C ALA A 163 7.13 29.15 43.10
N SER A 164 6.47 30.30 43.21
CA SER A 164 6.94 31.33 44.15
C SER A 164 5.76 32.15 44.71
N ARG A 165 5.10 31.61 45.73
CA ARG A 165 4.41 32.43 46.72
C ARG A 165 5.49 33.04 47.62
N ARG A 166 5.56 34.37 47.71
CA ARG A 166 6.01 35.05 48.92
C ARG A 166 4.98 36.14 49.26
N PRO A 167 4.28 36.06 50.39
CA PRO A 167 3.67 37.22 51.00
C PRO A 167 4.73 37.96 51.83
N VAL A 168 4.64 39.29 51.93
CA VAL A 168 4.92 40.13 53.12
C VAL A 168 4.74 41.61 52.69
N ALA A 169 3.74 42.26 53.26
CA ALA A 169 3.61 43.72 53.40
C ALA A 169 4.19 44.13 54.78
N PRO A 170 4.09 45.38 55.31
CA PRO A 170 4.02 46.72 54.72
C PRO A 170 5.14 47.66 55.30
N ARG A 171 5.31 48.86 54.72
CA ARG A 171 5.39 50.17 55.42
C ARG A 171 5.54 51.29 54.40
#